data_AF-A0AAC9WH34-F1
#
_entry.id   AF-A0AAC9WH34-F1
#
_cell.length_a   1.000
_cell.length_b   1.000
_cell.length_c   1.000
_cell.angle_alpha   90.00
_cell.angle_beta   90.00
_cell.angle_gamma   90.00
#
_symmetry.space_group_name_H-M   'P 1'
#
loop_
_entity.id
_entity.type
_entity.pdbx_description
1 polymer ?
#
loop_
_entity_poly.entity_id
_entity_poly.type
_entity_poly.pdbx_seq_one_letter_code
_entity_poly.pdbx_strand_id
1 'polypeptide(L)'
;MMNFQLCLLDFEGFIELVDLMGGIEVEVKRRMEYDDPIDGTNIRLTPGQQILDGKNALDFVRFRQSNDGRHASDYDRMERQQQALQSLAGKITPLRVLTKLNDMMNILGDNVTTSLTAKELEALIKIFASFDPENLQTTSLQGEGYYHNGAWYEKIPQGEIERIKTMMEDFLDISHQ
;
A
#
# COMPACT_ATOMS: atom_id res chain seq x y z
N MET A 1 -16.04 5.05 -22.01
CA MET A 1 -14.59 4.77 -21.89
C MET A 1 -14.25 5.03 -20.43
N MET A 2 -13.73 4.04 -19.70
CA MET A 2 -13.44 4.18 -18.28
C MET A 2 -12.16 5.00 -18.13
N ASN A 3 -12.23 6.15 -17.46
CA ASN A 3 -11.07 6.99 -17.19
C ASN A 3 -10.40 6.51 -15.90
N PHE A 4 -9.18 6.00 -16.01
CA PHE A 4 -8.38 5.62 -14.86
C PHE A 4 -7.59 6.83 -14.35
N GLN A 5 -7.61 7.02 -13.03
CA GLN A 5 -6.80 8.02 -12.36
C GLN A 5 -5.54 7.34 -11.82
N LEU A 6 -4.37 7.92 -12.06
CA LEU A 6 -3.08 7.43 -11.58
C LEU A 6 -2.60 8.30 -10.42
N CYS A 7 -2.02 7.67 -9.41
CA CYS A 7 -1.30 8.31 -8.31
C CYS A 7 -0.01 7.53 -8.08
N LEU A 8 1.13 8.20 -8.20
CA LEU A 8 2.46 7.66 -7.91
C LEU A 8 3.01 8.43 -6.72
N LEU A 9 3.34 7.70 -5.65
CA LEU A 9 3.97 8.25 -4.44
C LEU A 9 5.39 7.68 -4.37
N ASP A 10 6.37 8.54 -4.16
CA ASP A 10 7.75 8.09 -3.93
C ASP A 10 7.98 7.63 -2.47
N PHE A 11 9.20 7.23 -2.16
CA PHE A 11 9.53 6.71 -0.84
C PHE A 11 9.55 7.79 0.24
N GLU A 12 9.94 9.02 -0.09
CA GLU A 12 9.99 10.11 0.89
C GLU A 12 8.58 10.51 1.29
N GLY A 13 7.70 10.72 0.30
CA GLY A 13 6.30 11.01 0.56
C GLY A 13 5.58 9.91 1.34
N PHE A 14 5.96 8.63 1.12
CA PHE A 14 5.44 7.53 1.94
C PHE A 14 5.90 7.62 3.40
N ILE A 15 7.18 7.88 3.65
CA ILE A 15 7.73 8.03 5.01
C ILE A 15 7.02 9.19 5.71
N GLU A 16 7.00 10.37 5.08
CA GLU A 16 6.42 11.59 5.64
C GLU A 16 4.92 11.41 5.93
N LEU A 17 4.17 10.75 5.04
CA LEU A 17 2.76 10.48 5.25
C LEU A 17 2.53 9.55 6.45
N VAL A 18 3.31 8.47 6.57
CA VAL A 18 3.21 7.56 7.71
C VAL A 18 3.52 8.29 9.02
N ASP A 19 4.58 9.11 9.04
CA ASP A 19 4.97 9.88 10.23
C ASP A 19 3.91 10.93 10.60
N LEU A 20 3.34 11.63 9.62
CA LEU A 20 2.24 12.58 9.83
C LEU A 20 1.03 11.90 10.50
N MET A 21 0.76 10.64 10.14
CA MET A 21 -0.32 9.85 10.70
C MET A 21 0.04 9.20 12.06
N GLY A 22 1.27 9.40 12.55
CA GLY A 22 1.75 8.84 13.81
C GLY A 22 2.06 7.34 13.69
N GLY A 23 2.63 6.93 12.56
CA GLY A 23 3.00 5.55 12.26
C GLY A 23 1.84 4.69 11.77
N ILE A 24 2.14 3.45 11.36
CA ILE A 24 1.16 2.41 10.99
C ILE A 24 1.21 1.24 11.98
N GLU A 25 0.05 0.74 12.39
CA GLU A 25 -0.07 -0.51 13.12
C GLU A 25 -0.07 -1.70 12.15
N VAL A 26 0.84 -2.64 12.37
CA VAL A 26 1.03 -3.83 11.51
C VAL A 26 1.37 -5.07 12.34
N GLU A 27 1.08 -6.24 11.77
CA GLU A 27 1.50 -7.53 12.33
C GLU A 27 2.72 -8.07 11.58
N VAL A 28 3.87 -8.06 12.25
CA VAL A 28 5.07 -8.67 11.70
C VAL A 28 5.03 -10.18 11.95
N LYS A 29 4.71 -10.98 10.92
CA LYS A 29 4.57 -12.45 11.05
C LYS A 29 5.87 -13.17 11.46
N ARG A 30 7.02 -12.63 11.07
CA ARG A 30 8.34 -13.24 11.32
C ARG A 30 9.41 -12.17 11.45
N ARG A 31 10.51 -12.50 12.15
CA ARG A 31 11.64 -11.60 12.33
C ARG A 31 12.18 -11.16 10.97
N MET A 32 12.33 -9.85 10.80
CA MET A 32 12.92 -9.22 9.63
C MET A 32 14.24 -8.58 10.05
N GLU A 33 15.33 -9.16 9.57
CA GLU A 33 16.67 -8.67 9.84
C GLU A 33 17.42 -8.61 8.52
N TYR A 34 17.77 -7.41 8.09
CA TYR A 34 18.45 -7.18 6.83
C TYR A 34 19.44 -6.04 6.97
N ASP A 35 20.64 -6.23 6.42
CA ASP A 35 21.65 -5.18 6.30
C ASP A 35 22.13 -5.10 4.85
N ASP A 36 22.05 -3.91 4.28
CA ASP A 36 22.68 -3.58 3.02
C ASP A 36 23.73 -2.50 3.25
N PRO A 37 25.03 -2.85 3.24
CA PRO A 37 26.09 -1.88 3.44
C PRO A 37 26.26 -0.92 2.26
N ILE A 38 25.64 -1.18 1.10
CA ILE A 38 25.78 -0.35 -0.10
C ILE A 38 24.88 0.88 0.00
N ASP A 39 23.61 0.70 0.37
CA ASP A 39 22.65 1.80 0.52
C ASP A 39 22.37 2.17 1.99
N GLY A 40 22.98 1.46 2.94
CA GLY A 40 22.85 1.71 4.37
C GLY A 40 21.55 1.18 4.99
N THR A 41 20.77 0.38 4.25
CA THR A 41 19.54 -0.23 4.76
C THR A 41 19.84 -1.11 5.97
N ASN A 42 19.20 -0.81 7.09
CA ASN A 42 19.25 -1.62 8.30
C ASN A 42 17.81 -1.83 8.79
N ILE A 43 17.35 -3.08 8.71
CA ILE A 43 16.00 -3.49 9.09
C ILE A 43 16.11 -4.39 10.30
N ARG A 44 15.36 -4.07 11.35
CA ARG A 44 15.27 -4.85 12.59
C ARG A 44 13.84 -4.85 13.12
N LEU A 45 12.98 -5.68 12.54
CA LEU A 45 11.59 -5.84 12.98
C LEU A 45 11.40 -7.18 13.68
N THR A 46 10.84 -7.14 14.89
CA THR A 46 10.52 -8.34 15.67
C THR A 46 9.13 -8.87 15.34
N PRO A 47 8.86 -10.17 15.46
CA PRO A 47 7.51 -10.69 15.30
C PRO A 47 6.50 -10.06 16.26
N GLY A 48 5.26 -9.89 15.80
CA GLY A 48 4.12 -9.40 16.59
C GLY A 48 3.55 -8.06 16.09
N GLN A 49 2.47 -7.65 16.76
CA GLN A 49 1.81 -6.36 16.54
C GLN A 49 2.71 -5.21 17.01
N GLN A 50 2.89 -4.20 16.17
CA GLN A 50 3.68 -3.02 16.50
C GLN A 50 3.28 -1.81 15.67
N ILE A 51 3.60 -0.62 16.16
CA ILE A 51 3.48 0.63 15.42
C ILE A 51 4.83 0.94 14.80
N LEU A 52 4.86 1.10 13.47
CA LEU A 52 6.04 1.46 12.70
C LEU A 52 5.98 2.93 12.31
N ASP A 53 7.08 3.65 12.54
CA ASP A 53 7.33 4.97 11.94
C ASP A 53 7.55 4.86 10.42
N GLY A 54 7.66 6.00 9.74
CA GLY A 54 7.74 6.04 8.28
C GLY A 54 8.88 5.23 7.70
N LYS A 55 10.08 5.30 8.29
CA LYS A 55 11.23 4.50 7.86
C LYS A 55 10.96 3.01 8.04
N ASN A 56 10.55 2.58 9.24
CA ASN A 56 10.32 1.15 9.50
C ASN A 56 9.13 0.60 8.71
N ALA A 57 8.12 1.43 8.43
CA ALA A 57 7.01 1.09 7.55
C ALA A 57 7.49 0.87 6.11
N LEU A 58 8.40 1.73 5.61
CA LEU A 58 8.97 1.58 4.28
C LEU A 58 9.79 0.29 4.18
N ASP A 59 10.62 0.02 5.20
CA ASP A 59 11.38 -1.22 5.32
C ASP A 59 10.46 -2.44 5.34
N PHE A 60 9.37 -2.38 6.11
CA PHE A 60 8.38 -3.45 6.21
C PHE A 60 7.73 -3.78 4.87
N VAL A 61 7.27 -2.79 4.10
CA VAL A 61 6.61 -3.03 2.80
C VAL A 61 7.58 -3.41 1.68
N ARG A 62 8.87 -3.06 1.81
CA ARG A 62 9.90 -3.36 0.79
C ARG A 62 10.70 -4.63 1.09
N PHE A 63 10.67 -5.15 2.31
CA PHE A 63 11.52 -6.27 2.71
C PHE A 63 11.28 -7.52 1.83
N ARG A 64 12.35 -8.10 1.26
CA ARG A 64 12.29 -9.30 0.39
C ARG A 64 13.12 -10.47 0.90
N GLN A 65 14.14 -10.20 1.70
CA GLN A 65 15.06 -11.21 2.19
C GLN A 65 15.60 -10.85 3.56
N SER A 66 15.85 -11.89 4.35
CA SER A 66 16.49 -11.83 5.66
C SER A 66 17.96 -12.21 5.53
N ASN A 67 18.81 -11.67 6.41
CA ASN A 67 20.24 -11.99 6.49
C ASN A 67 20.52 -13.49 6.68
N ASP A 68 19.57 -14.23 7.26
CA ASP A 68 19.66 -15.69 7.44
C ASP A 68 19.21 -16.52 6.22
N GLY A 69 19.11 -15.88 5.05
CA GLY A 69 18.82 -16.54 3.77
C GLY A 69 17.35 -16.89 3.55
N ARG A 70 16.44 -16.51 4.48
CA ARG A 70 14.99 -16.65 4.24
C ARG A 70 14.51 -15.54 3.31
N HIS A 71 13.80 -15.92 2.26
CA HIS A 71 13.17 -15.00 1.32
C HIS A 71 11.66 -14.84 1.60
N ALA A 72 11.11 -13.70 1.19
CA ALA A 72 9.67 -13.43 1.13
C ALA A 72 9.20 -13.60 -0.31
N SER A 73 8.04 -14.23 -0.49
CA SER A 73 7.37 -14.24 -1.78
C SER A 73 6.85 -12.86 -2.14
N ASP A 74 6.52 -12.66 -3.42
CA ASP A 74 5.87 -11.43 -3.85
C ASP A 74 4.46 -11.29 -3.25
N TYR A 75 3.76 -12.40 -2.98
CA TYR A 75 2.50 -12.42 -2.23
C TYR A 75 2.68 -11.94 -0.77
N ASP A 76 3.74 -12.37 -0.08
CA ASP A 76 4.05 -11.86 1.27
C ASP A 76 4.32 -10.34 1.25
N ARG A 77 4.89 -9.82 0.16
CA ARG A 77 5.10 -8.38 -0.02
C ARG A 77 3.77 -7.65 -0.26
N MET A 78 2.91 -8.20 -1.11
CA MET A 78 1.58 -7.64 -1.38
C MET A 78 0.72 -7.60 -0.11
N GLU A 79 0.76 -8.65 0.72
CA GLU A 79 0.04 -8.68 1.99
C GLU A 79 0.48 -7.55 2.93
N ARG A 80 1.79 -7.29 3.03
CA ARG A 80 2.32 -6.20 3.86
C ARG A 80 1.95 -4.83 3.33
N GLN A 81 1.96 -4.66 2.00
CA GLN A 81 1.50 -3.43 1.36
C GLN A 81 0.00 -3.19 1.62
N GLN A 82 -0.83 -4.24 1.54
CA GLN A 82 -2.25 -4.16 1.89
C GLN A 82 -2.45 -3.81 3.35
N GLN A 83 -1.70 -4.44 4.27
CA GLN A 83 -1.76 -4.13 5.69
C GLN A 83 -1.37 -2.67 5.98
N ALA A 84 -0.31 -2.16 5.34
CA ALA A 84 0.08 -0.76 5.48
C ALA A 84 -1.02 0.20 4.97
N LEU A 85 -1.63 -0.09 3.83
CA LEU A 85 -2.72 0.71 3.27
C LEU A 85 -3.98 0.67 4.15
N GLN A 86 -4.35 -0.49 4.68
CA GLN A 86 -5.47 -0.65 5.61
C GLN A 86 -5.21 0.12 6.91
N SER A 87 -4.00 0.04 7.45
CA SER A 87 -3.59 0.76 8.66
C SER A 87 -3.62 2.28 8.46
N LEU A 88 -3.14 2.77 7.31
CA LEU A 88 -3.26 4.19 6.94
C LEU A 88 -4.72 4.62 6.79
N ALA A 89 -5.53 3.84 6.08
CA ALA A 89 -6.96 4.11 5.91
C ALA A 89 -7.69 4.19 7.26
N GLY A 90 -7.38 3.27 8.18
CA GLY A 90 -7.90 3.28 9.56
C GLY A 90 -7.55 4.53 10.36
N LYS A 91 -6.49 5.25 9.99
CA LYS A 91 -6.05 6.49 10.64
C LYS A 91 -6.66 7.74 9.99
N ILE A 92 -7.25 7.62 8.81
CA ILE A 92 -7.98 8.72 8.17
C ILE A 92 -9.31 8.89 8.91
N THR A 93 -9.40 9.93 9.71
CA THR A 93 -10.63 10.32 10.41
C THR A 93 -11.03 11.73 9.99
N PRO A 94 -12.32 12.12 10.05
CA PRO A 94 -12.73 13.48 9.69
C PRO A 94 -11.92 14.56 10.43
N LEU A 95 -11.62 14.33 11.72
CA LEU A 95 -10.83 15.25 12.53
C LEU A 95 -9.38 15.36 12.06
N ARG A 96 -8.73 14.24 11.76
CA ARG A 96 -7.34 14.23 11.24
C ARG A 96 -7.28 14.84 9.85
N VAL A 97 -8.21 14.52 8.97
CA VAL A 97 -8.30 15.15 7.64
C VAL A 97 -8.42 16.66 7.81
N LEU A 98 -9.36 17.16 8.62
CA LEU A 98 -9.54 18.60 8.83
C LEU A 98 -8.28 19.30 9.38
N THR A 99 -7.57 18.67 10.30
CA THR A 99 -6.42 19.27 11.00
C THR A 99 -5.09 19.08 10.27
N LYS A 100 -4.97 18.07 9.41
CA LYS A 100 -3.74 17.70 8.70
C LYS A 100 -3.82 17.89 7.19
N LEU A 101 -4.94 18.38 6.66
CA LEU A 101 -5.17 18.53 5.22
C LEU A 101 -4.03 19.28 4.51
N ASN A 102 -3.63 20.44 5.04
CA ASN A 102 -2.58 21.25 4.41
C ASN A 102 -1.24 20.52 4.43
N ASP A 103 -0.89 19.86 5.53
CA ASP A 103 0.34 19.07 5.65
C ASP A 103 0.34 17.90 4.66
N MET A 104 -0.79 17.18 4.57
CA MET A 104 -0.99 16.11 3.58
C MET A 104 -0.84 16.64 2.15
N MET A 105 -1.48 17.76 1.82
CA MET A 105 -1.41 18.35 0.48
C MET A 105 0.01 18.83 0.12
N ASN A 106 0.79 19.30 1.09
CA ASN A 106 2.18 19.68 0.86
C ASN A 106 3.05 18.45 0.59
N ILE A 107 2.95 17.42 1.44
CA ILE A 107 3.68 16.15 1.26
C ILE A 107 3.31 15.52 -0.10
N LEU A 108 2.02 15.52 -0.46
CA LEU A 108 1.57 15.02 -1.75
C LEU A 108 2.04 15.91 -2.90
N GLY A 109 2.03 17.24 -2.76
CA GLY A 109 2.44 18.15 -3.82
C GLY A 109 3.89 17.96 -4.27
N ASP A 110 4.79 17.69 -3.32
CA ASP A 110 6.22 17.55 -3.61
C ASP A 110 6.61 16.11 -4.00
N ASN A 111 5.86 15.11 -3.53
CA ASN A 111 6.24 13.68 -3.63
C ASN A 111 5.23 12.82 -4.43
N VAL A 112 4.15 13.40 -4.97
CA VAL A 112 3.13 12.67 -5.76
C VAL A 112 3.00 13.18 -7.19
N THR A 113 3.06 12.24 -8.12
CA THR A 113 2.61 12.45 -9.50
C THR A 113 1.21 11.87 -9.66
N THR A 114 0.21 12.70 -9.96
CA THR A 114 -1.17 12.25 -10.17
C THR A 114 -1.82 12.86 -11.41
N SER A 115 -2.76 12.12 -12.02
CA SER A 115 -3.64 12.64 -13.07
C SER A 115 -4.87 13.38 -12.53
N LEU A 116 -5.08 13.37 -11.20
CA LEU A 116 -6.18 14.07 -10.54
C LEU A 116 -5.95 15.58 -10.58
N THR A 117 -7.00 16.32 -10.94
CA THR A 117 -7.04 17.77 -10.73
C THR A 117 -7.14 18.11 -9.25
N ALA A 118 -6.75 19.32 -8.86
CA ALA A 118 -6.88 19.78 -7.47
C ALA A 118 -8.32 19.66 -6.92
N LYS A 119 -9.34 19.86 -7.77
CA LYS A 119 -10.75 19.69 -7.40
C LYS A 119 -11.13 18.22 -7.18
N GLU A 120 -10.64 17.31 -8.02
CA GLU A 120 -10.87 15.87 -7.84
C GLU A 120 -10.15 15.36 -6.58
N LEU A 121 -8.95 15.86 -6.28
CA LEU A 121 -8.24 15.53 -5.04
C LEU A 121 -8.99 16.06 -3.81
N GLU A 122 -9.50 17.30 -3.86
CA GLU A 122 -10.35 17.85 -2.79
C GLU A 122 -11.63 17.01 -2.57
N ALA A 123 -12.28 16.59 -3.66
CA ALA A 123 -13.46 15.72 -3.59
C ALA A 123 -13.12 14.35 -3.01
N LEU A 124 -11.99 13.75 -3.42
CA LEU A 124 -11.50 12.48 -2.92
C LEU A 124 -11.25 12.54 -1.41
N ILE A 125 -10.60 13.60 -0.93
CA ILE A 125 -10.34 13.83 0.49
C ILE A 125 -11.65 13.93 1.29
N LYS A 126 -12.68 14.60 0.75
CA LYS A 126 -14.00 14.67 1.41
C LYS A 126 -14.67 13.31 1.50
N ILE A 127 -14.59 12.49 0.45
CA ILE A 127 -15.10 11.11 0.45
C ILE A 127 -14.37 10.28 1.52
N PHE A 128 -13.02 10.35 1.54
CA PHE A 128 -12.19 9.65 2.51
C PHE A 128 -12.42 10.11 3.95
N ALA A 129 -12.74 11.39 4.18
CA ALA A 129 -13.07 11.87 5.52
C ALA A 129 -14.34 11.20 6.09
N SER A 130 -15.25 10.74 5.23
CA SER A 130 -16.46 9.99 5.59
C SER A 130 -16.34 8.48 5.34
N PHE A 131 -15.17 8.01 4.90
CA PHE A 131 -14.96 6.61 4.56
C PHE A 131 -14.90 5.76 5.83
N ASP A 132 -15.61 4.65 5.81
CA ASP A 132 -15.49 3.62 6.83
C ASP A 132 -14.41 2.61 6.39
N PRO A 133 -13.28 2.52 7.11
CA PRO A 133 -12.21 1.58 6.80
C PRO A 133 -12.65 0.12 6.77
N GLU A 134 -13.75 -0.25 7.44
CA GLU A 134 -14.31 -1.61 7.40
C GLU A 134 -14.83 -1.98 6.01
N ASN A 135 -15.18 -0.99 5.18
CA ASN A 135 -15.61 -1.20 3.81
C ASN A 135 -14.42 -1.35 2.82
N LEU A 136 -13.17 -1.24 3.29
CA LEU A 136 -12.00 -1.43 2.45
C LEU A 136 -11.82 -2.91 2.11
N GLN A 137 -12.05 -3.25 0.85
CA GLN A 137 -11.78 -4.59 0.33
C GLN A 137 -10.43 -4.61 -0.40
N THR A 138 -9.59 -5.59 -0.08
CA THR A 138 -8.32 -5.83 -0.75
C THR A 138 -8.28 -7.23 -1.32
N THR A 139 -7.76 -7.38 -2.54
CA THR A 139 -7.51 -8.69 -3.14
C THR A 139 -6.20 -8.64 -3.93
N SER A 140 -5.74 -9.81 -4.37
CA SER A 140 -4.54 -9.97 -5.19
C SER A 140 -4.83 -10.94 -6.31
N LEU A 141 -4.30 -10.65 -7.51
CA LEU A 141 -4.28 -11.60 -8.62
C LEU A 141 -3.39 -12.79 -8.24
N GLN A 142 -3.97 -13.99 -8.25
CA GLN A 142 -3.26 -15.23 -7.97
C GLN A 142 -2.80 -15.90 -9.26
N GLY A 143 -1.60 -16.45 -9.24
CA GLY A 143 -1.00 -17.10 -10.39
C GLY A 143 -0.06 -18.22 -10.02
N GLU A 144 0.50 -18.82 -11.06
CA GLU A 144 1.54 -19.82 -10.96
C GLU A 144 2.80 -19.29 -11.61
N GLY A 145 3.88 -19.27 -10.83
CA GLY A 145 5.16 -18.85 -11.35
C GLY A 145 5.69 -19.82 -12.41
N TYR A 146 6.22 -19.27 -13.51
CA TYR A 146 6.78 -20.01 -14.63
C TYR A 146 8.08 -19.35 -15.11
N TYR A 147 9.14 -20.15 -15.24
CA TYR A 147 10.43 -19.66 -15.75
C TYR A 147 10.50 -19.87 -17.27
N HIS A 148 10.74 -18.79 -18.01
CA HIS A 148 10.84 -18.81 -19.46
C HIS A 148 11.95 -17.90 -19.95
N ASN A 149 12.81 -18.40 -20.84
CA ASN A 149 13.87 -17.62 -21.50
C ASN A 149 14.73 -16.75 -20.55
N GLY A 150 15.07 -17.26 -19.36
CA GLY A 150 15.91 -16.53 -18.42
C GLY A 150 15.17 -15.59 -17.45
N ALA A 151 13.84 -15.54 -17.50
CA ALA A 151 13.04 -14.68 -16.64
C ALA A 151 11.91 -15.46 -15.94
N TRP A 152 11.58 -15.01 -14.73
CA TRP A 152 10.39 -15.45 -14.00
C TRP A 152 9.17 -14.67 -14.47
N TYR A 153 8.09 -15.38 -14.75
CA TYR A 153 6.77 -14.85 -15.08
C TYR A 153 5.74 -15.41 -14.12
N GLU A 154 4.64 -14.67 -13.93
CA GLU A 154 3.47 -15.18 -13.24
C GLU A 154 2.39 -15.50 -14.29
N LYS A 155 2.00 -16.76 -14.40
CA LYS A 155 0.92 -17.19 -15.28
C LYS A 155 -0.39 -17.10 -14.51
N ILE A 156 -1.26 -16.17 -14.90
CA ILE A 156 -2.58 -15.98 -14.29
C ILE A 156 -3.59 -16.93 -14.96
N PRO A 157 -4.26 -17.82 -14.21
CA PRO A 157 -5.32 -18.67 -14.74
C PRO A 157 -6.51 -17.84 -15.24
N GLN A 158 -7.17 -18.31 -16.30
CA GLN A 158 -8.35 -17.62 -16.86
C GLN A 158 -9.47 -17.42 -15.82
N GLY A 159 -9.70 -18.41 -14.95
CA GLY A 159 -10.70 -18.31 -13.88
C GLY A 159 -10.39 -17.21 -12.86
N GLU A 160 -9.11 -16.90 -12.63
CA GLU A 160 -8.71 -15.80 -11.75
C GLU A 160 -8.97 -14.44 -12.42
N ILE A 161 -8.70 -14.34 -13.72
CA ILE A 161 -9.03 -13.15 -14.52
C ILE A 161 -10.53 -12.89 -14.45
N GLU A 162 -11.36 -13.93 -14.60
CA GLU A 162 -12.82 -13.83 -14.51
C GLU A 162 -13.27 -13.41 -13.11
N ARG A 163 -12.70 -14.00 -12.05
CA ARG A 163 -12.98 -13.61 -10.65
C ARG A 163 -12.74 -12.13 -10.41
N ILE A 164 -11.58 -11.61 -10.82
CA ILE A 164 -11.24 -10.19 -10.63
C ILE A 164 -12.13 -9.29 -11.48
N LYS A 165 -12.44 -9.67 -12.73
CA LYS A 165 -13.36 -8.92 -13.58
C LYS A 165 -14.74 -8.80 -12.95
N THR A 166 -15.33 -9.91 -12.52
CA THR A 166 -16.65 -9.91 -11.85
C THR A 166 -16.62 -9.05 -10.59
N MET A 167 -15.58 -9.18 -9.75
CA MET A 167 -15.45 -8.36 -8.56
C MET A 167 -15.37 -6.85 -8.87
N MET A 168 -14.67 -6.46 -9.94
CA MET A 168 -14.59 -5.07 -10.38
C MET A 168 -15.93 -4.58 -10.95
N GLU A 169 -16.61 -5.40 -11.75
CA GLU A 169 -17.94 -5.10 -12.31
C GLU A 169 -18.97 -4.89 -11.19
N ASP A 170 -19.04 -5.82 -10.22
CA ASP A 170 -19.92 -5.72 -9.05
C ASP A 170 -19.64 -4.44 -8.26
N PHE A 171 -18.37 -4.12 -8.00
CA PHE A 171 -18.00 -2.90 -7.26
C PHE A 171 -18.43 -1.63 -7.99
N LEU A 172 -18.26 -1.57 -9.31
CA LEU A 172 -18.63 -0.40 -10.12
C LEU A 172 -20.15 -0.27 -10.26
N ASP A 173 -20.88 -1.38 -10.40
CA ASP A 173 -22.35 -1.38 -10.47
C ASP A 173 -23.00 -1.00 -9.14
N ILE A 174 -22.41 -1.41 -8.00
CA ILE A 174 -22.85 -0.98 -6.66
C ILE A 174 -22.68 0.53 -6.48
N SER A 175 -21.72 1.17 -7.14
CA SER A 175 -21.53 2.64 -7.08
C SER A 175 -22.60 3.45 -7.84
N HIS A 176 -23.48 2.77 -8.59
CA HIS A 176 -24.54 3.37 -9.40
C HIS A 176 -25.96 3.22 -8.83
N GLN A 177 -26.13 2.62 -7.65
CA GLN A 177 -27.39 2.58 -6.89
C GLN A 177 -27.36 3.53 -5.68
#